data_AF-A0A8J4UVD2-F1
#
_entry.id   AF-A0A8J4UVD2-F1
#
_cell.length_a   1.000
_cell.length_b   1.000
_cell.length_c   1.000
_cell.angle_alpha   90.00
_cell.angle_beta   90.00
_cell.angle_gamma   90.00
#
_symmetry.space_group_name_H-M   'P 1'
#
loop_
_entity.id
_entity.type
_entity.pdbx_description
1 polymer ?
#
loop_
_entity_poly.entity_id
_entity_poly.type
_entity_poly.pdbx_seq_one_letter_code
_entity_poly.pdbx_strand_id
1 'polypeptide(L)'
;MACIYGDITKIDTTGASEETAKEIKRNEKEIIKGVKASSKLAEHDLKDMDQYKDIIFKVARAKQMDPAVIAGIISRESRAGTLLVDGWGDKGKGNGYGLMQVDKTRHKELKKDWKSEQHITQGTEILIGFIKEIQKKFPSWSKEQQFK
;
A
#
# COMPACT_ATOMS: atom_id res chain seq x y z
N MET A 1 -4.84 -13.11 14.07
CA MET A 1 -6.09 -12.33 14.08
C MET A 1 -6.41 -12.00 12.63
N ALA A 2 -7.62 -12.31 12.15
CA ALA A 2 -7.99 -12.13 10.75
C ALA A 2 -8.44 -10.68 10.46
N CYS A 3 -8.19 -10.20 9.25
CA CYS A 3 -8.69 -8.91 8.77
C CYS A 3 -10.23 -8.89 8.80
N ILE A 4 -10.84 -7.82 9.33
CA ILE A 4 -12.32 -7.74 9.44
C ILE A 4 -12.99 -7.15 8.19
N TYR A 5 -12.19 -6.52 7.32
CA TYR A 5 -12.65 -5.78 6.15
C TYR A 5 -12.85 -6.66 4.91
N GLY A 6 -12.13 -7.78 4.84
CA GLY A 6 -12.23 -8.77 3.77
C GLY A 6 -11.01 -9.69 3.78
N ASP A 7 -11.11 -10.79 3.04
CA ASP A 7 -10.03 -11.75 2.86
C ASP A 7 -9.34 -11.52 1.52
N ILE A 8 -8.11 -10.98 1.54
CA ILE A 8 -7.39 -10.63 0.31
C ILE A 8 -7.12 -11.82 -0.61
N THR A 9 -7.09 -13.04 -0.06
CA THR A 9 -6.83 -14.25 -0.84
C THR A 9 -8.03 -14.63 -1.73
N LYS A 10 -9.18 -14.01 -1.50
CA LYS A 10 -10.43 -14.21 -2.25
C LYS A 10 -10.79 -13.06 -3.18
N ILE A 11 -9.92 -12.04 -3.29
CA ILE A 11 -10.14 -10.90 -4.17
C ILE A 11 -9.54 -11.19 -5.54
N ASP A 12 -10.38 -11.17 -6.58
CA ASP A 12 -9.93 -11.28 -7.96
C ASP A 12 -9.10 -10.05 -8.37
N THR A 13 -7.92 -10.29 -8.95
CA THR A 13 -7.03 -9.23 -9.44
C THR A 13 -6.43 -9.60 -10.78
N THR A 14 -6.34 -8.61 -11.67
CA THR A 14 -5.61 -8.73 -12.94
C THR A 14 -4.13 -8.32 -12.79
N GLY A 15 -3.73 -7.79 -11.63
CA GLY A 15 -2.38 -7.34 -11.34
C GLY A 15 -1.97 -6.08 -12.09
N ALA A 16 -0.65 -5.90 -12.28
CA ALA A 16 -0.08 -4.68 -12.84
C ALA A 16 -0.37 -4.54 -14.34
N SER A 17 -0.75 -3.34 -14.77
CA SER A 17 -0.84 -2.99 -16.18
C SER A 17 0.55 -2.97 -16.83
N GLU A 18 0.60 -2.85 -18.16
CA GLU A 18 1.86 -2.72 -18.88
C GLU A 18 2.64 -1.46 -18.45
N GLU A 19 1.95 -0.36 -18.19
CA GLU A 19 2.55 0.91 -17.74
C GLU A 19 3.29 0.74 -16.42
N THR A 20 2.65 0.11 -15.43
CA THR A 20 3.29 -0.19 -14.14
C THR A 20 4.41 -1.22 -14.29
N ALA A 21 4.21 -2.24 -15.12
CA ALA A 21 5.20 -3.29 -15.35
C ALA A 21 6.50 -2.79 -16.00
N LYS A 22 6.50 -1.63 -16.68
CA LYS A 22 7.72 -1.01 -17.24
C LYS A 22 8.80 -0.75 -16.19
N GLU A 23 8.46 -0.64 -14.91
CA GLU A 23 9.44 -0.52 -13.82
C GLU A 23 10.36 -1.75 -13.69
N ILE A 24 9.90 -2.94 -14.10
CA ILE A 24 10.70 -4.19 -14.09
C ILE A 24 11.78 -4.16 -15.19
N LYS A 25 11.58 -3.33 -16.22
CA LYS A 25 12.16 -3.49 -17.57
C LYS A 25 13.66 -3.19 -17.68
N ARG A 26 14.37 -3.02 -16.56
CA ARG A 26 15.82 -2.80 -16.57
C ARG A 26 16.61 -4.09 -16.86
N ASN A 27 16.04 -5.26 -16.56
CA ASN A 27 16.75 -6.55 -16.62
C ASN A 27 16.03 -7.67 -17.41
N GLU A 28 14.89 -7.40 -18.04
CA GLU A 28 14.05 -8.42 -18.70
C GLU A 28 13.96 -8.22 -20.21
N LYS A 29 14.04 -9.31 -20.98
CA LYS A 29 13.93 -9.29 -22.45
C LYS A 29 12.50 -9.02 -22.94
N GLU A 30 11.50 -9.38 -22.14
CA GLU A 30 10.09 -9.20 -22.45
C GLU A 30 9.35 -8.54 -21.28
N ILE A 31 8.28 -7.80 -21.58
CA ILE A 31 7.46 -7.17 -20.54
C ILE A 31 6.57 -8.24 -19.90
N ILE A 32 6.89 -8.59 -18.66
CA ILE A 32 6.01 -9.38 -17.79
C ILE A 32 4.91 -8.45 -17.29
N LYS A 33 3.63 -8.81 -17.47
CA LYS A 33 2.46 -8.03 -17.01
C LYS A 33 1.55 -8.85 -16.08
N GLY A 34 0.52 -8.19 -15.55
CA GLY A 34 -0.52 -8.81 -14.73
C GLY A 34 -0.02 -9.24 -13.35
N VAL A 35 -0.62 -10.30 -12.78
CA VAL A 35 -0.32 -10.79 -11.43
C VAL A 35 1.17 -11.09 -11.26
N LYS A 36 1.81 -11.73 -12.24
CA LYS A 36 3.24 -12.06 -12.20
C LYS A 36 4.12 -10.81 -12.09
N ALA A 37 3.73 -9.72 -12.74
CA ALA A 37 4.44 -8.45 -12.65
C ALA A 37 4.27 -7.82 -11.27
N SER A 38 3.06 -7.83 -10.70
CA SER A 38 2.82 -7.37 -9.33
C SER A 38 3.65 -8.15 -8.32
N SER A 39 3.68 -9.48 -8.40
CA SER A 39 4.48 -10.32 -7.51
C SER A 39 5.97 -10.01 -7.61
N LYS A 40 6.49 -9.83 -8.81
CA LYS A 40 7.91 -9.50 -9.03
C LYS A 40 8.28 -8.12 -8.50
N LEU A 41 7.41 -7.12 -8.67
CA LEU A 41 7.61 -5.80 -8.08
C LEU A 41 7.62 -5.88 -6.55
N ALA A 42 6.69 -6.64 -5.95
CA ALA A 42 6.67 -6.84 -4.49
C ALA A 42 7.91 -7.60 -3.99
N GLU A 43 8.40 -8.58 -4.76
CA GLU A 43 9.63 -9.32 -4.44
C GLU A 43 10.86 -8.41 -4.43
N HIS A 44 10.98 -7.48 -5.38
CA HIS A 44 12.07 -6.50 -5.39
C HIS A 44 12.09 -5.62 -4.13
N ASP A 45 10.92 -5.29 -3.60
CA ASP A 45 10.78 -4.43 -2.43
C ASP A 45 10.93 -5.21 -1.10
N LEU A 46 10.95 -6.55 -1.14
CA LEU A 46 10.86 -7.40 0.06
C LEU A 46 11.96 -7.10 1.08
N LYS A 47 13.20 -6.92 0.63
CA LYS A 47 14.35 -6.65 1.50
C LYS A 47 14.20 -5.33 2.26
N ASP A 48 13.70 -4.29 1.59
CA ASP A 48 13.50 -2.98 2.21
C ASP A 48 12.22 -2.97 3.05
N MET A 49 11.19 -3.72 2.64
CA MET A 49 9.95 -3.91 3.40
C MET A 49 10.19 -4.59 4.75
N ASP A 50 11.12 -5.55 4.82
CA ASP A 50 11.43 -6.31 6.05
C ASP A 50 11.84 -5.39 7.22
N GLN A 51 12.41 -4.22 6.93
CA GLN A 51 12.77 -3.20 7.93
C GLN A 51 11.56 -2.68 8.71
N TYR A 52 10.37 -2.70 8.10
CA TYR A 52 9.13 -2.17 8.64
C TYR A 52 8.18 -3.27 9.12
N LYS A 53 8.56 -4.55 8.97
CA LYS A 53 7.72 -5.71 9.24
C LYS A 53 7.06 -5.64 10.61
N ASP A 54 7.84 -5.45 11.68
CA ASP A 54 7.30 -5.44 13.04
C ASP A 54 6.29 -4.31 13.26
N ILE A 55 6.56 -3.13 12.69
CA ILE A 55 5.65 -1.98 12.77
C ILE A 55 4.38 -2.25 11.96
N ILE A 56 4.49 -2.79 10.74
CA ILE A 56 3.35 -3.18 9.90
C ILE A 56 2.47 -4.18 10.65
N PHE A 57 3.06 -5.24 11.23
CA PHE A 57 2.30 -6.23 12.01
C PHE A 57 1.65 -5.62 13.25
N LYS A 58 2.32 -4.68 13.93
CA LYS A 58 1.76 -3.99 15.09
C LYS A 58 0.56 -3.15 14.72
N VAL A 59 0.67 -2.31 13.68
CA VAL A 59 -0.44 -1.48 13.19
C VAL A 59 -1.57 -2.34 12.65
N ALA A 60 -1.27 -3.36 11.85
CA ALA A 60 -2.25 -4.30 11.31
C ALA A 60 -3.11 -4.93 12.41
N ARG A 61 -2.47 -5.42 13.50
CA ARG A 61 -3.20 -5.95 14.67
C ARG A 61 -4.07 -4.88 15.33
N ALA A 62 -3.53 -3.70 15.59
CA ALA A 62 -4.25 -2.61 16.25
C ALA A 62 -5.46 -2.11 15.43
N LYS A 63 -5.38 -2.21 14.10
CA LYS A 63 -6.41 -1.75 13.16
C LYS A 63 -7.25 -2.87 12.56
N GLN A 64 -7.06 -4.12 12.98
CA GLN A 64 -7.75 -5.31 12.45
C GLN A 64 -7.66 -5.42 10.90
N MET A 65 -6.51 -5.01 10.36
CA MET A 65 -6.19 -5.01 8.93
C MET A 65 -5.25 -6.16 8.60
N ASP A 66 -5.27 -6.64 7.36
CA ASP A 66 -4.27 -7.59 6.88
C ASP A 66 -2.90 -6.89 6.71
N PRO A 67 -1.81 -7.36 7.35
CA PRO A 67 -0.50 -6.76 7.17
C PRO A 67 -0.01 -6.79 5.71
N ALA A 68 -0.43 -7.77 4.90
CA ALA A 68 -0.07 -7.84 3.49
C ALA A 68 -0.72 -6.72 2.66
N VAL A 69 -1.88 -6.20 3.08
CA VAL A 69 -2.49 -5.01 2.43
C VAL A 69 -1.67 -3.77 2.69
N ILE A 70 -1.27 -3.56 3.95
CA ILE A 70 -0.43 -2.42 4.33
C ILE A 70 0.91 -2.50 3.58
N ALA A 71 1.56 -3.67 3.58
CA ALA A 71 2.80 -3.88 2.84
C ALA A 71 2.64 -3.69 1.32
N GLY A 72 1.55 -4.19 0.73
CA GLY A 72 1.26 -4.01 -0.69
C GLY A 72 1.07 -2.53 -1.08
N ILE A 73 0.38 -1.75 -0.24
CA ILE A 73 0.26 -0.30 -0.42
C ILE A 73 1.62 0.38 -0.31
N ILE A 74 2.41 0.07 0.72
CA ILE A 74 3.75 0.66 0.89
C ILE A 74 4.66 0.36 -0.31
N SER A 75 4.62 -0.89 -0.81
CA SER A 75 5.35 -1.30 -2.02
C SER A 75 4.93 -0.44 -3.21
N ARG A 76 3.63 -0.30 -3.45
CA ARG A 76 3.11 0.49 -4.57
C ARG A 76 3.42 1.99 -4.46
N GLU A 77 3.24 2.57 -3.27
CA GLU A 77 3.30 4.02 -3.06
C GLU A 77 4.73 4.55 -2.99
N SER A 78 5.67 3.77 -2.44
CA SER A 78 7.01 4.30 -2.15
C SER A 78 8.15 3.34 -2.44
N ARG A 79 7.87 2.11 -2.93
CA ARG A 79 8.86 1.04 -3.07
C ARG A 79 9.60 0.80 -1.75
N ALA A 80 8.83 0.65 -0.67
CA ALA A 80 9.33 0.58 0.70
C ALA A 80 10.22 1.77 1.12
N GLY A 81 9.93 2.96 0.59
CA GLY A 81 10.65 4.19 0.89
C GLY A 81 11.84 4.49 -0.02
N THR A 82 12.23 3.58 -0.92
CA THR A 82 13.44 3.76 -1.77
C THR A 82 13.31 4.88 -2.80
N LEU A 83 12.08 5.29 -3.14
CA LEU A 83 11.80 6.44 -4.03
C LEU A 83 11.67 7.78 -3.30
N LEU A 84 11.71 7.79 -1.96
CA LEU A 84 11.42 8.98 -1.18
C LEU A 84 12.68 9.82 -0.92
N VAL A 85 12.49 11.14 -0.87
CA VAL A 85 13.50 12.09 -0.42
C VAL A 85 12.97 12.77 0.83
N ASP A 86 13.58 12.51 1.99
CA ASP A 86 13.12 12.97 3.31
C ASP A 86 11.62 12.69 3.58
N GLY A 87 11.15 11.53 3.10
CA GLY A 87 9.77 11.09 3.22
C GLY A 87 8.83 11.61 2.14
N TRP A 88 9.27 12.51 1.27
CA TRP A 88 8.43 13.08 0.22
C TRP A 88 8.58 12.33 -1.11
N GLY A 89 7.45 12.08 -1.76
CA GLY A 89 7.40 11.52 -3.11
C GLY A 89 7.89 12.47 -4.20
N ASP A 90 7.89 12.01 -5.45
CA ASP A 90 8.28 12.78 -6.65
C ASP A 90 9.62 13.51 -6.51
N LYS A 91 10.64 12.81 -5.99
CA LYS A 91 11.98 13.38 -5.74
C LYS A 91 11.95 14.59 -4.80
N GLY A 92 11.08 14.54 -3.78
CA GLY A 92 10.95 15.59 -2.77
C GLY A 92 9.98 16.72 -3.13
N LYS A 93 9.33 16.65 -4.31
CA LYS A 93 8.43 17.71 -4.80
C LYS A 93 6.94 17.33 -4.74
N GLY A 94 6.65 16.10 -4.35
CA GLY A 94 5.30 15.55 -4.34
C GLY A 94 4.42 16.10 -3.21
N ASN A 95 3.16 15.71 -3.28
CA ASN A 95 2.19 15.95 -2.21
C ASN A 95 2.10 14.77 -1.23
N GLY A 96 2.54 13.58 -1.66
CA GLY A 96 2.56 12.37 -0.85
C GLY A 96 3.70 12.37 0.16
N TYR A 97 3.37 11.98 1.39
CA TYR A 97 4.31 11.90 2.50
C TYR A 97 4.37 10.49 3.10
N GLY A 98 5.59 10.03 3.36
CA GLY A 98 5.94 8.78 4.01
C GLY A 98 5.60 7.49 3.27
N LEU A 99 5.79 6.35 3.95
CA LEU A 99 5.74 5.02 3.34
C LEU A 99 4.43 4.73 2.59
N MET A 100 3.30 5.22 3.09
CA MET A 100 1.97 5.10 2.49
C MET A 100 1.51 6.35 1.72
N GLN A 101 2.40 7.30 1.43
CA GLN A 101 2.16 8.52 0.63
C GLN A 101 0.86 9.29 0.98
N VAL A 102 0.70 9.65 2.24
CA VAL A 102 -0.45 10.46 2.70
C VAL A 102 -0.40 11.84 2.04
N ASP A 103 -1.47 12.21 1.32
CA ASP A 103 -1.56 13.46 0.57
C ASP A 103 -1.74 14.68 1.50
N LYS A 104 -0.73 15.55 1.55
CA LYS A 104 -0.72 16.77 2.38
C LYS A 104 -1.85 17.76 2.02
N THR A 105 -2.37 17.71 0.80
CA THR A 105 -3.43 18.62 0.35
C THR A 105 -4.80 18.22 0.90
N ARG A 106 -4.95 16.94 1.27
CA ARG A 106 -6.18 16.36 1.82
C ARG A 106 -6.12 16.14 3.33
N HIS A 107 -4.91 15.93 3.87
CA HIS A 107 -4.69 15.62 5.28
C HIS A 107 -3.69 16.60 5.90
N LYS A 108 -4.17 17.45 6.82
CA LYS A 108 -3.39 18.57 7.38
C LYS A 108 -2.42 18.17 8.50
N GLU A 109 -2.66 17.06 9.17
CA GLU A 109 -1.88 16.61 10.35
C GLU A 109 -1.00 15.41 10.02
N LEU A 110 -0.03 15.61 9.12
CA LEU A 110 0.95 14.58 8.81
C LEU A 110 1.81 14.26 10.05
N LYS A 111 2.11 12.99 10.27
CA LYS A 111 2.99 12.58 11.36
C LYS A 111 4.44 12.96 11.04
N LYS A 112 5.22 13.29 12.07
CA LYS A 112 6.54 13.92 11.89
C LYS A 112 7.58 13.00 11.24
N ASP A 113 7.52 11.70 11.54
CA ASP A 113 8.44 10.71 10.99
C ASP A 113 7.71 9.85 9.95
N TRP A 114 8.14 10.02 8.70
CA TRP A 114 7.57 9.45 7.48
C TRP A 114 7.58 7.92 7.41
N LYS A 115 8.39 7.27 8.26
CA LYS A 115 8.49 5.80 8.37
C LYS A 115 8.06 5.25 9.73
N SER A 116 7.49 6.09 10.59
CA SER A 116 7.08 5.68 11.94
C SER A 116 5.80 4.86 11.97
N GLU A 117 5.58 4.18 13.11
CA GLU A 117 4.30 3.54 13.43
C GLU A 117 3.11 4.51 13.35
N GLN A 118 3.30 5.76 13.78
CA GLN A 118 2.25 6.78 13.73
C GLN A 118 1.86 7.10 12.29
N HIS A 119 2.85 7.17 11.39
CA HIS A 119 2.60 7.39 9.95
C HIS A 119 1.83 6.22 9.33
N ILE A 120 2.30 4.99 9.53
CA ILE A 120 1.62 3.79 9.00
C ILE A 120 0.21 3.67 9.59
N THR A 121 0.03 4.04 10.87
CA THR A 121 -1.29 4.10 11.52
C THR A 121 -2.21 5.10 10.80
N GLN A 122 -1.74 6.31 10.52
CA GLN A 122 -2.50 7.34 9.80
C GLN A 122 -2.93 6.87 8.41
N GLY A 123 -1.99 6.32 7.62
CA GLY A 123 -2.31 5.78 6.29
C GLY A 123 -3.34 4.65 6.34
N THR A 124 -3.22 3.76 7.33
CA THR A 124 -4.16 2.65 7.54
C THR A 124 -5.55 3.15 7.95
N GLU A 125 -5.65 4.20 8.78
CA GLU A 125 -6.93 4.81 9.15
C GLU A 125 -7.64 5.46 7.97
N ILE A 126 -6.89 6.12 7.08
CA ILE A 126 -7.43 6.69 5.84
C ILE A 126 -7.98 5.58 4.94
N LEU A 127 -7.23 4.49 4.76
CA LEU A 127 -7.70 3.31 4.03
C LEU A 127 -9.01 2.75 4.62
N ILE A 128 -9.06 2.58 5.95
CA ILE A 128 -10.27 2.11 6.64
C ILE A 128 -11.46 3.07 6.42
N GLY A 129 -11.21 4.37 6.38
CA GLY A 129 -12.21 5.37 6.03
C GLY A 129 -12.83 5.10 4.65
N PHE A 130 -11.99 4.92 3.63
CA PHE A 130 -12.45 4.60 2.28
C PHE A 130 -13.21 3.28 2.19
N ILE A 131 -12.74 2.22 2.86
CA ILE A 131 -13.45 0.93 2.91
C ILE A 131 -14.87 1.12 3.46
N LYS A 132 -15.02 1.88 4.56
CA LYS A 132 -16.34 2.16 5.15
C LYS A 132 -17.23 2.97 4.21
N GLU A 133 -16.67 3.91 3.47
CA GLU A 133 -17.41 4.67 2.45
C GLU A 133 -17.91 3.76 1.32
N ILE A 134 -17.08 2.83 0.84
CA ILE A 134 -17.47 1.84 -0.17
C ILE A 134 -18.54 0.89 0.36
N GLN A 135 -18.40 0.38 1.59
CA GLN A 135 -19.42 -0.44 2.25
C GLN A 135 -20.78 0.26 2.32
N LYS A 136 -20.77 1.56 2.66
CA LYS A 136 -21.99 2.38 2.69
C LYS A 136 -22.57 2.61 1.29
N LYS A 137 -21.72 2.83 0.29
CA LYS A 137 -22.13 3.16 -1.08
C LYS A 137 -22.66 1.94 -1.84
N PHE A 138 -22.09 0.76 -1.57
CA PHE A 138 -22.43 -0.50 -2.25
C PHE A 138 -22.74 -1.61 -1.24
N PRO A 139 -23.85 -1.50 -0.48
CA PRO A 139 -24.16 -2.44 0.60
C PRO A 139 -24.49 -3.86 0.12
N SER A 140 -24.84 -4.04 -1.16
CA SER A 140 -25.13 -5.36 -1.75
C SER A 140 -23.89 -6.11 -2.23
N TRP A 141 -22.73 -5.46 -2.29
CA TRP A 141 -21.47 -6.11 -2.68
C TRP A 141 -20.96 -7.04 -1.57
N SER A 142 -20.18 -8.05 -1.95
CA SER A 142 -19.47 -8.86 -0.95
C SER A 142 -18.42 -8.02 -0.21
N LYS A 143 -17.97 -8.50 0.95
CA LYS A 143 -16.88 -7.84 1.68
C LYS A 143 -15.62 -7.72 0.83
N GLU A 144 -15.29 -8.76 0.08
CA GLU A 144 -14.13 -8.80 -0.84
C GLU A 144 -14.23 -7.74 -1.94
N GLN A 145 -15.43 -7.52 -2.49
CA GLN A 145 -15.68 -6.47 -3.47
C GLN A 145 -15.61 -5.07 -2.85
N GLN A 146 -16.11 -4.91 -1.63
CA GLN A 146 -16.05 -3.63 -0.91
C GLN A 146 -14.63 -3.28 -0.44
N PHE A 147 -13.79 -4.30 -0.29
CA PHE A 147 -12.40 -4.18 0.15
C PHE A 147 -11.41 -3.95 -1.00
N LYS A 148 -11.82 -4.20 -2.23
CA LYS A 148 -11.05 -3.99 -3.46
C LYS A 148 -11.03 -2.52 -3.86
#